data_AF-A0A535V9D5-F1
#
_entry.id   AF-A0A535V9D5-F1
#
_cell.length_a   1.000
_cell.length_b   1.000
_cell.length_c   1.000
_cell.angle_alpha   90.00
_cell.angle_beta   90.00
_cell.angle_gamma   90.00
#
_symmetry.space_group_name_H-M   'P 1'
#
loop_
_entity.id
_entity.type
_entity.pdbx_description
1 polymer ?
#
loop_
_entity_poly.entity_id
_entity_poly.type
_entity_poly.pdbx_seq_one_letter_code
_entity_poly.pdbx_strand_id
1 'polypeptide(L)'
;MIPRHAGRVFRLMLSGTLLLVMAGCVPICGIGAKLTLSNAHVDSSHTCPNPSSSRPYDVHGTIDVNNYTSNNVTIKSMSETNTNTAVHGSWSGTVGTKASSDIKNFEPKSIGAGNTATIRFSVGFVCSNSGPTQETYGDFAFKFKVVTSSGTYNLDSTNTHRLQIQTG
;
A
#
# COMPACT_ATOMS: atom_id res chain seq x y z
N MET A 1 94.22 7.89 -4.02
CA MET A 1 94.38 8.99 -5.00
C MET A 1 93.01 9.42 -5.48
N ILE A 2 92.64 10.68 -5.25
CA ILE A 2 91.54 11.41 -5.90
C ILE A 2 92.26 12.35 -6.89
N PRO A 3 91.85 12.53 -8.17
CA PRO A 3 90.62 13.25 -8.57
C PRO A 3 90.04 12.78 -9.95
N ARG A 4 89.05 13.37 -10.64
CA ARG A 4 88.51 14.74 -10.71
C ARG A 4 87.17 14.73 -11.47
N HIS A 5 86.33 15.71 -11.11
CA HIS A 5 85.03 16.11 -11.63
C HIS A 5 84.92 16.29 -13.17
N ALA A 6 83.69 16.23 -13.73
CA ALA A 6 82.91 17.44 -14.07
C ALA A 6 81.65 17.17 -14.94
N GLY A 7 80.50 17.67 -14.46
CA GLY A 7 79.36 18.20 -15.23
C GLY A 7 78.45 17.17 -15.95
N ARG A 8 77.13 17.34 -16.09
CA ARG A 8 76.28 18.52 -15.95
C ARG A 8 74.86 18.08 -15.54
N VAL A 9 74.23 19.00 -14.81
CA VAL A 9 72.86 19.02 -14.30
C VAL A 9 71.80 18.89 -15.41
N PHE A 10 70.77 18.05 -15.21
CA PHE A 10 69.37 18.48 -15.40
C PHE A 10 68.38 17.61 -14.63
N ARG A 11 67.40 18.30 -14.03
CA ARG A 11 66.41 17.86 -13.04
C ARG A 11 65.22 17.12 -13.68
N LEU A 12 64.35 16.58 -12.81
CA LEU A 12 62.93 16.15 -12.99
C LEU A 12 62.79 14.62 -13.17
N MET A 13 61.98 13.86 -12.42
CA MET A 13 60.95 14.13 -11.41
C MET A 13 60.90 12.98 -10.38
N LEU A 14 60.56 13.30 -9.13
CA LEU A 14 59.99 12.36 -8.17
C LEU A 14 58.59 11.92 -8.66
N SER A 15 58.30 10.63 -8.61
CA SER A 15 56.93 10.14 -8.39
C SER A 15 56.99 8.79 -7.69
N GLY A 16 56.81 8.84 -6.37
CA GLY A 16 56.62 7.67 -5.53
C GLY A 16 55.22 7.09 -5.77
N THR A 17 55.16 5.77 -5.98
CA THR A 17 53.90 5.04 -6.11
C THR A 17 53.45 4.58 -4.72
N LEU A 18 52.50 5.30 -4.13
CA LEU A 18 51.78 4.93 -2.92
C LEU A 18 50.71 3.90 -3.31
N LEU A 19 50.91 2.63 -2.94
CA LEU A 19 49.92 1.55 -3.09
C LEU A 19 48.81 1.74 -2.05
N LEU A 20 47.74 2.45 -2.43
CA LEU A 20 46.48 2.48 -1.69
C LEU A 20 45.76 1.15 -1.87
N VAL A 21 45.80 0.32 -0.83
CA VAL A 21 44.93 -0.83 -0.65
C VAL A 21 43.50 -0.30 -0.49
N MET A 22 42.73 -0.30 -1.57
CA MET A 22 41.29 -0.05 -1.54
C MET A 22 40.63 -1.23 -0.83
N ALA A 23 40.45 -1.11 0.49
CA ALA A 23 39.47 -1.87 1.24
C ALA A 23 38.07 -1.48 0.72
N GLY A 24 37.68 -2.08 -0.39
CA GLY A 24 36.31 -2.03 -0.87
C GLY A 24 35.42 -2.77 0.12
N CYS A 25 34.86 -2.05 1.08
CA CYS A 25 33.55 -2.40 1.62
C CYS A 25 32.57 -2.35 0.45
N VAL A 26 32.42 -3.47 -0.27
CA VAL A 26 31.28 -3.66 -1.13
C VAL A 26 30.08 -3.65 -0.18
N PRO A 27 29.11 -2.74 -0.31
CA PRO A 27 27.86 -2.90 0.41
C PRO A 27 27.28 -4.21 -0.08
N ILE A 28 27.35 -5.25 0.76
CA ILE A 28 26.55 -6.46 0.61
C ILE A 28 25.15 -5.92 0.36
N CYS A 29 24.63 -6.15 -0.85
CA CYS A 29 23.29 -5.80 -1.26
C CYS A 29 22.31 -6.51 -0.33
N GLY A 30 22.04 -5.91 0.83
CA GLY A 30 20.85 -6.12 1.62
C GLY A 30 19.68 -5.51 0.86
N ILE A 31 19.39 -6.02 -0.35
CA ILE A 31 18.06 -5.91 -0.92
C ILE A 31 17.23 -6.86 -0.06
N GLY A 32 16.86 -6.38 1.13
CA GLY A 32 16.10 -7.13 2.10
C GLY A 32 14.85 -7.64 1.41
N ALA A 33 14.77 -8.95 1.25
CA ALA A 33 13.57 -9.62 0.85
C ALA A 33 12.40 -9.07 1.69
N LYS A 34 11.41 -8.46 1.03
CA LYS A 34 10.33 -7.71 1.69
C LYS A 34 8.98 -8.22 1.24
N LEU A 35 8.00 -8.17 2.14
CA LEU A 35 6.60 -8.28 1.78
C LEU A 35 6.17 -6.94 1.14
N THR A 36 5.48 -6.99 0.01
CA THR A 36 4.87 -5.81 -0.62
C THR A 36 3.38 -6.02 -0.79
N LEU A 37 2.59 -5.01 -0.45
CA LEU A 37 1.16 -4.95 -0.73
C LEU A 37 0.89 -3.84 -1.74
N SER A 38 0.02 -4.10 -2.70
CA SER A 38 -0.30 -3.17 -3.79
C SER A 38 -1.72 -3.37 -4.31
N ASN A 39 -2.16 -2.47 -5.20
CA ASN A 39 -3.42 -2.59 -5.94
C ASN A 39 -4.64 -2.88 -5.06
N ALA A 40 -4.73 -2.19 -3.91
CA ALA A 40 -5.91 -2.27 -3.07
C ALA A 40 -7.12 -1.76 -3.86
N HIS A 41 -8.13 -2.58 -4.07
CA HIS A 41 -9.30 -2.26 -4.89
C HIS A 41 -10.57 -2.68 -4.16
N VAL A 42 -11.68 -1.99 -4.42
CA VAL A 42 -13.00 -2.33 -3.89
C VAL A 42 -14.05 -2.29 -4.99
N ASP A 43 -15.19 -2.95 -4.80
CA ASP A 43 -16.34 -2.81 -5.69
C ASP A 43 -16.62 -1.33 -5.97
N SER A 44 -16.76 -0.96 -7.24
CA SER A 44 -16.83 0.46 -7.64
C SER A 44 -18.15 1.13 -7.27
N SER A 45 -19.23 0.36 -7.13
CA SER A 45 -20.53 0.92 -6.80
C SER A 45 -21.48 -0.09 -6.16
N HIS A 46 -22.45 0.42 -5.40
CA HIS A 46 -23.61 -0.31 -4.91
C HIS A 46 -24.86 0.56 -4.98
N THR A 47 -25.99 -0.05 -5.35
CA THR A 47 -27.28 0.63 -5.41
C THR A 47 -28.15 0.19 -4.26
N CYS A 48 -28.43 1.11 -3.34
CA CYS A 48 -29.38 0.88 -2.26
C CYS A 48 -30.82 0.85 -2.80
N PRO A 49 -31.66 -0.07 -2.28
CA PRO A 49 -33.11 -0.02 -2.51
C PRO A 49 -33.72 1.28 -2.01
N ASN A 50 -34.87 1.64 -2.60
CA ASN A 50 -35.59 2.87 -2.30
C ASN A 50 -37.07 2.59 -1.96
N PRO A 51 -37.54 2.82 -0.72
CA PRO A 51 -36.76 3.12 0.48
C PRO A 51 -36.00 1.89 1.01
N SER A 52 -35.04 2.10 1.91
CA SER A 52 -34.36 1.00 2.63
C SER A 52 -34.18 1.33 4.10
N SER A 53 -34.52 0.38 4.98
CA SER A 53 -34.27 0.45 6.42
C SER A 53 -33.25 -0.62 6.82
N SER A 54 -32.06 -0.17 7.23
CA SER A 54 -31.01 -1.02 7.83
C SER A 54 -30.68 -2.29 7.03
N ARG A 55 -30.67 -2.22 5.69
CA ARG A 55 -30.37 -3.38 4.85
C ARG A 55 -28.86 -3.56 4.70
N PRO A 56 -28.26 -4.64 5.22
CA PRO A 56 -26.82 -4.85 5.10
C PRO A 56 -26.44 -5.23 3.67
N TYR A 57 -25.22 -4.87 3.27
CA TYR A 57 -24.54 -5.38 2.09
C TYR A 57 -23.04 -5.37 2.30
N ASP A 58 -22.32 -6.14 1.50
CA ASP A 58 -20.86 -6.23 1.56
C ASP A 58 -20.23 -5.50 0.37
N VAL A 59 -19.24 -4.66 0.65
CA VAL A 59 -18.29 -4.15 -0.35
C VAL A 59 -17.14 -5.14 -0.41
N HIS A 60 -16.95 -5.79 -1.56
CA HIS A 60 -15.83 -6.70 -1.75
C HIS A 60 -14.58 -5.93 -2.14
N GLY A 61 -13.42 -6.41 -1.72
CA GLY A 61 -12.15 -5.83 -2.09
C GLY A 61 -11.04 -6.84 -2.27
N THR A 62 -9.98 -6.38 -2.93
CA THR A 62 -8.78 -7.16 -3.21
C THR A 62 -7.52 -6.37 -2.89
N ILE A 63 -6.47 -7.03 -2.41
CA ILE A 63 -5.11 -6.47 -2.28
C ILE A 63 -4.12 -7.50 -2.82
N ASP A 64 -3.26 -7.07 -3.74
CA ASP A 64 -2.17 -7.91 -4.23
C ASP A 64 -1.02 -7.95 -3.23
N VAL A 65 -0.44 -9.13 -3.06
CA VAL A 65 0.65 -9.38 -2.11
C VAL A 65 1.77 -10.15 -2.79
N ASN A 66 3.00 -9.67 -2.63
CA ASN A 66 4.20 -10.43 -2.98
C ASN A 66 5.04 -10.64 -1.73
N ASN A 67 5.28 -11.89 -1.37
CA ASN A 67 6.16 -12.26 -0.26
C ASN A 67 7.53 -12.66 -0.80
N TYR A 68 8.44 -11.70 -0.96
CA TYR A 68 9.80 -12.00 -1.39
C TYR A 68 10.67 -12.62 -0.29
N THR A 69 10.15 -12.76 0.94
CA THR A 69 10.89 -13.32 2.09
C THR A 69 11.06 -14.84 1.98
N SER A 70 12.04 -15.37 2.70
CA SER A 70 12.30 -16.80 2.84
C SER A 70 11.36 -17.49 3.84
N ASN A 71 10.44 -16.76 4.47
CA ASN A 71 9.52 -17.28 5.47
C ASN A 71 8.06 -17.06 5.07
N ASN A 72 7.16 -17.87 5.61
CA ASN A 72 5.73 -17.60 5.49
C ASN A 72 5.37 -16.32 6.25
N VAL A 73 4.50 -15.51 5.67
CA VAL A 73 3.98 -14.30 6.31
C VAL A 73 2.52 -14.51 6.67
N THR A 74 2.18 -14.35 7.95
CA THR A 74 0.80 -14.48 8.44
C THR A 74 0.16 -13.10 8.52
N ILE A 75 -1.06 -12.96 8.01
CA ILE A 75 -1.89 -11.77 8.16
C ILE A 75 -2.67 -11.90 9.47
N LYS A 76 -2.31 -11.07 10.45
CA LYS A 76 -2.84 -11.10 11.82
C LYS A 76 -4.18 -10.38 11.91
N SER A 77 -4.28 -9.22 11.26
CA SER A 77 -5.50 -8.43 11.22
C SER A 77 -5.53 -7.48 10.03
N MET A 78 -6.74 -7.09 9.67
CA MET A 78 -7.01 -6.07 8.66
C MET A 78 -8.06 -5.10 9.21
N SER A 79 -7.90 -3.82 8.94
CA SER A 79 -8.90 -2.79 9.22
C SER A 79 -8.94 -1.79 8.07
N GLU A 80 -10.05 -1.09 7.95
CA GLU A 80 -10.24 -0.03 6.97
C GLU A 80 -10.61 1.30 7.62
N THR A 81 -10.41 2.36 6.86
CA THR A 81 -11.04 3.65 7.09
C THR A 81 -11.53 4.19 5.76
N ASN A 82 -12.84 4.39 5.65
CA ASN A 82 -13.46 5.03 4.51
C ASN A 82 -13.62 6.51 4.78
N THR A 83 -13.45 7.31 3.73
CA THR A 83 -13.65 8.76 3.75
C THR A 83 -14.65 9.10 2.67
N ASN A 84 -15.71 9.82 3.02
CA ASN A 84 -16.63 10.37 2.04
C ASN A 84 -15.93 11.49 1.24
N THR A 85 -15.61 11.25 -0.02
CA THR A 85 -14.82 12.16 -0.86
C THR A 85 -15.67 13.06 -1.73
N ALA A 86 -16.90 12.66 -2.07
CA ALA A 86 -17.82 13.45 -2.88
C ALA A 86 -19.27 13.08 -2.57
N VAL A 87 -20.16 14.04 -2.72
CA VAL A 87 -21.60 13.86 -2.48
C VAL A 87 -22.40 14.51 -3.60
N HIS A 88 -23.56 13.95 -3.89
CA HIS A 88 -24.49 14.49 -4.89
C HIS A 88 -25.94 14.42 -4.41
N GLY A 89 -26.73 15.41 -4.81
CA GLY A 89 -28.15 15.51 -4.46
C GLY A 89 -28.35 15.70 -2.96
N SER A 90 -29.39 15.09 -2.41
CA SER A 90 -29.76 15.17 -0.99
C SER A 90 -29.01 14.19 -0.09
N TRP A 91 -27.74 13.88 -0.41
CA TRP A 91 -26.96 12.91 0.35
C TRP A 91 -26.75 13.43 1.78
N SER A 92 -27.03 12.62 2.79
CA SER A 92 -26.99 13.06 4.19
C SER A 92 -25.58 13.15 4.78
N GLY A 93 -24.59 12.49 4.17
CA GLY A 93 -23.20 12.51 4.63
C GLY A 93 -22.46 13.77 4.19
N THR A 94 -21.47 14.21 4.98
CA THR A 94 -20.60 15.34 4.65
C THR A 94 -19.30 14.84 4.02
N VAL A 95 -18.75 15.61 3.06
CA VAL A 95 -17.41 15.35 2.52
C VAL A 95 -16.36 15.49 3.63
N GLY A 96 -15.42 14.55 3.67
CA GLY A 96 -14.36 14.47 4.68
C GLY A 96 -14.74 13.65 5.91
N THR A 97 -16.01 13.26 6.08
CA THR A 97 -16.42 12.35 7.16
C THR A 97 -15.73 11.00 6.99
N LYS A 98 -15.23 10.45 8.10
CA LYS A 98 -14.53 9.18 8.16
C LYS A 98 -15.25 8.18 9.04
N ALA A 99 -15.23 6.93 8.63
CA ALA A 99 -15.61 5.79 9.45
C ALA A 99 -14.53 4.72 9.35
N SER A 100 -14.36 3.92 10.40
CA SER A 100 -13.36 2.86 10.45
C SER A 100 -13.99 1.56 10.95
N SER A 101 -13.55 0.44 10.39
CA SER A 101 -14.00 -0.87 10.82
C SER A 101 -12.90 -1.92 10.73
N ASP A 102 -13.04 -2.98 11.52
CA ASP A 102 -12.20 -4.16 11.38
C ASP A 102 -12.73 -5.04 10.25
N ILE A 103 -11.83 -5.55 9.41
CA ILE A 103 -12.15 -6.53 8.36
C ILE A 103 -11.99 -7.92 8.95
N LYS A 104 -13.11 -8.61 9.20
CA LYS A 104 -13.12 -9.96 9.78
C LYS A 104 -12.98 -11.05 8.72
N ASN A 105 -13.61 -10.85 7.57
CA ASN A 105 -13.65 -11.82 6.48
C ASN A 105 -12.59 -11.46 5.44
N PHE A 106 -11.48 -12.20 5.43
CA PHE A 106 -10.44 -12.07 4.42
C PHE A 106 -9.68 -13.38 4.24
N GLU A 107 -9.25 -13.68 3.03
CA GLU A 107 -8.39 -14.83 2.72
C GLU A 107 -7.40 -14.48 1.59
N PRO A 108 -6.18 -15.06 1.56
CA PRO A 108 -5.67 -16.05 2.51
C PRO A 108 -5.23 -15.44 3.86
N LYS A 109 -5.14 -16.25 4.93
CA LYS A 109 -4.52 -15.83 6.22
C LYS A 109 -2.99 -15.88 6.25
N SER A 110 -2.34 -16.55 5.30
CA SER A 110 -0.88 -16.64 5.21
C SER A 110 -0.41 -16.70 3.77
N ILE A 111 0.72 -16.06 3.49
CA ILE A 111 1.39 -16.09 2.19
C ILE A 111 2.68 -16.90 2.32
N GLY A 112 2.82 -17.93 1.49
CA GLY A 112 4.03 -18.75 1.45
C GLY A 112 5.29 -17.93 1.14
N ALA A 113 6.45 -18.40 1.61
CA ALA A 113 7.75 -17.84 1.22
C ALA A 113 7.92 -17.81 -0.31
N GLY A 114 8.42 -16.70 -0.85
CA GLY A 114 8.64 -16.51 -2.29
C GLY A 114 7.37 -16.44 -3.16
N ASN A 115 6.17 -16.50 -2.57
CA ASN A 115 4.91 -16.57 -3.33
C ASN A 115 4.23 -15.21 -3.47
N THR A 116 3.34 -15.14 -4.47
CA THR A 116 2.38 -14.06 -4.65
C THR A 116 0.97 -14.55 -4.34
N ALA A 117 0.09 -13.65 -3.95
CA ALA A 117 -1.31 -13.93 -3.67
C ALA A 117 -2.16 -12.67 -3.83
N THR A 118 -3.47 -12.85 -3.92
CA THR A 118 -4.45 -11.76 -3.80
C THR A 118 -5.29 -12.00 -2.55
N ILE A 119 -5.21 -11.10 -1.59
CA ILE A 119 -6.12 -11.07 -0.45
C ILE A 119 -7.48 -10.63 -0.96
N ARG A 120 -8.52 -11.44 -0.75
CA ARG A 120 -9.92 -11.08 -0.98
C ARG A 120 -10.59 -10.85 0.36
N PHE A 121 -11.39 -9.81 0.48
CA PHE A 121 -12.07 -9.44 1.72
C PHE A 121 -13.43 -8.81 1.49
N SER A 122 -14.24 -8.70 2.55
CA SER A 122 -15.47 -7.89 2.54
C SER A 122 -15.52 -6.88 3.69
N VAL A 123 -16.07 -5.71 3.39
CA VAL A 123 -16.38 -4.64 4.36
C VAL A 123 -17.89 -4.51 4.44
N GLY A 124 -18.45 -4.66 5.63
CA GLY A 124 -19.90 -4.57 5.84
C GLY A 124 -20.37 -3.12 5.81
N PHE A 125 -21.37 -2.85 4.98
CA PHE A 125 -22.07 -1.57 4.89
C PHE A 125 -23.58 -1.78 5.13
N VAL A 126 -24.29 -0.67 5.34
CA VAL A 126 -25.74 -0.69 5.57
C VAL A 126 -26.43 0.39 4.74
N CYS A 127 -27.43 -0.03 3.97
CA CYS A 127 -28.35 0.87 3.27
C CYS A 127 -29.47 1.33 4.19
N SER A 128 -29.44 2.61 4.54
CA SER A 128 -30.49 3.31 5.28
C SER A 128 -30.82 4.63 4.59
N ASN A 129 -32.04 4.75 4.06
CA ASN A 129 -32.51 5.95 3.38
C ASN A 129 -34.04 6.12 3.53
N SER A 130 -34.50 7.37 3.39
CA SER A 130 -35.90 7.74 3.64
C SER A 130 -36.81 7.65 2.41
N GLY A 131 -36.33 7.24 1.24
CA GLY A 131 -37.13 7.33 0.02
C GLY A 131 -36.87 8.56 -0.85
N PRO A 132 -35.63 9.00 -1.17
CA PRO A 132 -35.44 10.22 -1.97
C PRO A 132 -36.10 10.10 -3.35
N THR A 133 -36.64 11.24 -3.82
CA THR A 133 -37.31 11.36 -5.13
C THR A 133 -36.36 11.80 -6.25
N GLN A 134 -35.12 12.11 -5.91
CA GLN A 134 -34.05 12.49 -6.84
C GLN A 134 -32.81 11.65 -6.57
N GLU A 135 -32.01 11.44 -7.62
CA GLU A 135 -30.77 10.66 -7.51
C GLU A 135 -29.83 11.30 -6.50
N THR A 136 -29.33 10.47 -5.59
CA THR A 136 -28.37 10.91 -4.58
C THR A 136 -27.36 9.81 -4.32
N TYR A 137 -26.09 10.20 -4.14
CA TYR A 137 -25.00 9.28 -3.90
C TYR A 137 -23.89 9.92 -3.07
N GLY A 138 -23.09 9.06 -2.44
CA GLY A 138 -21.80 9.40 -1.84
C GLY A 138 -20.69 8.53 -2.44
N ASP A 139 -19.52 9.13 -2.67
CA ASP A 139 -18.32 8.44 -3.11
C ASP A 139 -17.35 8.28 -1.94
N PHE A 140 -16.80 7.09 -1.76
CA PHE A 140 -15.97 6.71 -0.63
C PHE A 140 -14.59 6.23 -1.08
N ALA A 141 -13.53 6.87 -0.60
CA ALA A 141 -12.16 6.36 -0.73
C ALA A 141 -11.80 5.54 0.51
N PHE A 142 -11.08 4.44 0.34
CA PHE A 142 -10.66 3.57 1.44
C PHE A 142 -9.17 3.68 1.71
N LYS A 143 -8.83 3.54 2.98
CA LYS A 143 -7.48 3.28 3.44
C LYS A 143 -7.48 2.01 4.26
N PHE A 144 -6.59 1.08 3.92
CA PHE A 144 -6.45 -0.19 4.60
C PHE A 144 -5.19 -0.21 5.46
N LYS A 145 -5.31 -0.85 6.62
CA LYS A 145 -4.20 -1.21 7.48
C LYS A 145 -4.14 -2.73 7.59
N VAL A 146 -3.02 -3.32 7.18
CA VAL A 146 -2.78 -4.76 7.23
C VAL A 146 -1.65 -5.03 8.20
N VAL A 147 -1.93 -5.75 9.28
CA VAL A 147 -0.93 -6.16 10.27
C VAL A 147 -0.54 -7.61 10.00
N THR A 148 0.75 -7.85 9.86
CA THR A 148 1.31 -9.17 9.52
C THR A 148 2.35 -9.62 10.54
N SER A 149 2.91 -10.82 10.36
CA SER A 149 4.10 -11.26 11.10
C SER A 149 5.36 -10.47 10.74
N SER A 150 5.45 -9.86 9.55
CA SER A 150 6.63 -9.12 9.08
C SER A 150 6.54 -7.60 9.24
N GLY A 151 5.38 -7.06 9.65
CA GLY A 151 5.19 -5.62 9.81
C GLY A 151 3.75 -5.16 9.65
N THR A 152 3.56 -3.84 9.70
CA THR A 152 2.27 -3.17 9.43
C THR A 152 2.36 -2.38 8.13
N TYR A 153 1.34 -2.52 7.29
CA TYR A 153 1.27 -1.92 5.96
C TYR A 153 0.02 -1.05 5.88
N ASN A 154 0.17 0.14 5.30
CA ASN A 154 -0.95 1.04 5.01
C ASN A 154 -1.01 1.25 3.50
N LEU A 155 -2.21 1.17 2.95
CA LEU A 155 -2.48 1.27 1.52
C LEU A 155 -3.77 2.04 1.32
N ASP A 156 -3.77 2.95 0.36
CA ASP A 156 -4.99 3.59 -0.11
C ASP A 156 -5.59 2.75 -1.26
N SER A 157 -6.92 2.74 -1.37
CA SER A 157 -7.60 2.11 -2.50
C SER A 157 -7.26 2.84 -3.80
N THR A 158 -7.13 2.09 -4.90
CA THR A 158 -6.87 2.63 -6.23
C THR A 158 -8.11 3.25 -6.87
N ASN A 159 -9.29 2.94 -6.32
CA ASN A 159 -10.58 3.47 -6.74
C ASN A 159 -11.43 3.93 -5.56
N THR A 160 -12.50 4.66 -5.88
CA THR A 160 -13.60 4.97 -4.95
C THR A 160 -14.73 3.96 -5.10
N HIS A 161 -15.53 3.82 -4.04
CA HIS A 161 -16.81 3.12 -4.02
C HIS A 161 -17.95 4.14 -4.02
N ARG A 162 -18.87 4.05 -4.97
CA ARG A 162 -20.09 4.85 -4.99
C ARG A 162 -21.25 4.12 -4.33
N LEU A 163 -21.81 4.69 -3.27
CA LEU A 163 -23.09 4.27 -2.74
C LEU A 163 -24.18 5.18 -3.28
N GLN A 164 -25.04 4.64 -4.15
CA GLN A 164 -26.14 5.38 -4.77
C GLN A 164 -27.50 4.90 -4.28
N ILE A 165 -28.47 5.80 -4.19
CA ILE A 165 -29.86 5.48 -3.90
C ILE A 165 -30.67 5.68 -5.19
N GLN A 166 -31.34 4.62 -5.64
CA GLN A 166 -32.22 4.68 -6.81
C GLN A 166 -33.39 5.62 -6.56
N THR A 167 -33.83 6.37 -7.58
CA THR A 167 -35.13 7.03 -7.56
C THR A 167 -36.24 6.01 -7.82
N GLY A 168 -37.37 6.18 -7.13
CA GLY A 168 -38.60 5.44 -7.43
C GLY A 168 -39.32 6.01 -8.65
#